data_AF-A0A852US49-F1
#
_entry.id   AF-A0A852US49-F1
#
_cell.length_a   1.000
_cell.length_b   1.000
_cell.length_c   1.000
_cell.angle_alpha   90.00
_cell.angle_beta   90.00
_cell.angle_gamma   90.00
#
_symmetry.space_group_name_H-M   'P 1'
#
loop_
_entity.id
_entity.type
_entity.pdbx_description
1 polymer ?
#
loop_
_entity_poly.entity_id
_entity_poly.type
_entity_poly.pdbx_seq_one_letter_code
_entity_poly.pdbx_strand_id
1 'polypeptide(L)'
;MNRHPNDGDQETGSDLRTVGRDRHGRRVDGRRRTRAARLVPFPPVVIAAALTAPVCVPTVPTARQYPPANPDTRMRLNLTGATLIDFDLASGHVTQANFDKATFIGEADFDEATFSEDANFDGAAFTEGVGFGAATFTGDVGLGGAVVVNPAAQHVWPEGWRLETTPEGTAHLAREETDGGPATGSLTGSGGPTAVP
;
A
#
# COMPACT_ATOMS: atom_id res chain seq x y z
N MET A 1 -9.64 -35.19 -63.81
CA MET A 1 -9.35 -34.21 -64.87
C MET A 1 -9.18 -32.83 -64.25
N ASN A 2 -7.96 -32.28 -64.37
CA ASN A 2 -7.52 -30.86 -64.33
C ASN A 2 -7.79 -30.03 -63.06
N ARG A 3 -6.94 -29.11 -62.58
CA ARG A 3 -5.49 -28.79 -62.63
C ARG A 3 -5.38 -27.56 -61.70
N HIS A 4 -4.33 -27.50 -60.87
CA HIS A 4 -3.77 -26.32 -60.16
C HIS A 4 -3.54 -25.09 -61.09
N PRO A 5 -3.03 -23.91 -60.64
CA PRO A 5 -2.88 -23.28 -59.30
C PRO A 5 -3.25 -21.76 -59.29
N ASN A 6 -3.11 -21.06 -58.16
CA ASN A 6 -2.49 -19.72 -58.21
C ASN A 6 -1.56 -19.52 -56.98
N ASP A 7 -0.30 -19.28 -57.31
CA ASP A 7 0.83 -18.91 -56.46
C ASP A 7 0.95 -17.38 -56.36
N GLY A 8 1.69 -16.91 -55.35
CA GLY A 8 2.28 -15.57 -55.26
C GLY A 8 1.34 -14.51 -54.64
N ASP A 9 1.73 -13.75 -53.61
CA ASP A 9 3.02 -13.08 -53.50
C ASP A 9 3.62 -13.06 -52.08
N GLN A 10 4.95 -12.97 -52.11
CA GLN A 10 5.91 -12.94 -51.02
C GLN A 10 6.05 -11.55 -50.39
N GLU A 11 6.48 -11.58 -49.13
CA GLU A 11 7.41 -10.69 -48.41
C GLU A 11 7.43 -9.18 -48.70
N THR A 12 7.40 -8.39 -47.63
CA THR A 12 8.48 -7.42 -47.34
C THR A 12 8.40 -6.98 -45.89
N GLY A 13 9.50 -7.20 -45.17
CA GLY A 13 9.68 -6.74 -43.80
C GLY A 13 9.70 -5.22 -43.69
N SER A 14 9.42 -4.71 -42.48
CA SER A 14 9.83 -3.37 -42.06
C SER A 14 9.81 -3.28 -40.53
N ASP A 15 11.02 -3.10 -40.00
CA ASP A 15 11.33 -2.19 -38.90
C ASP A 15 10.73 -2.39 -37.51
N LEU A 16 11.56 -3.02 -36.67
CA LEU A 16 12.11 -2.40 -35.46
C LEU A 16 11.71 -0.92 -35.26
N ARG A 17 10.82 -0.67 -34.29
CA ARG A 17 10.88 0.56 -33.49
C ARG A 17 10.62 0.25 -32.03
N THR A 18 11.73 -0.03 -31.35
CA THR A 18 12.04 0.44 -30.00
C THR A 18 11.32 1.74 -29.68
N VAL A 19 10.42 1.71 -28.70
CA VAL A 19 10.03 2.90 -27.95
C VAL A 19 10.06 2.53 -26.48
N GLY A 20 11.25 2.59 -25.89
CA GLY A 20 11.39 2.80 -24.46
C GLY A 20 10.76 4.16 -24.11
N ARG A 21 9.84 4.15 -23.15
CA ARG A 21 9.38 5.37 -22.50
C ARG A 21 9.92 5.40 -21.09
N ASP A 22 11.15 5.88 -20.98
CA ASP A 22 11.61 6.58 -19.79
C ASP A 22 10.83 7.90 -19.65
N ARG A 23 10.18 8.10 -18.50
CA ARG A 23 9.79 9.44 -18.01
C ARG A 23 10.08 9.46 -16.51
N HIS A 24 11.34 9.62 -16.12
CA HIS A 24 11.94 10.91 -15.73
C HIS A 24 11.09 11.72 -14.75
N GLY A 25 11.54 11.68 -13.50
CA GLY A 25 11.00 12.38 -12.35
C GLY A 25 10.99 13.90 -12.52
N ARG A 26 9.91 14.50 -12.03
CA ARG A 26 9.78 15.95 -11.91
C ARG A 26 10.52 16.41 -10.65
N ARG A 27 11.72 16.95 -10.88
CA ARG A 27 12.40 17.83 -9.93
C ARG A 27 11.63 19.14 -9.83
N VAL A 28 11.23 19.52 -8.62
CA VAL A 28 10.61 20.80 -8.30
C VAL A 28 11.74 21.81 -8.08
N ASP A 29 12.03 22.64 -9.09
CA ASP A 29 13.08 23.67 -9.02
C ASP A 29 12.45 25.03 -8.69
N GLY A 30 12.59 25.45 -7.43
CA GLY A 30 12.06 26.70 -6.90
C GLY A 30 12.88 27.90 -7.36
N ARG A 31 12.38 28.62 -8.38
CA ARG A 31 12.95 29.86 -8.91
C ARG A 31 13.03 30.96 -7.83
N ARG A 32 14.23 31.21 -7.30
CA ARG A 32 14.57 32.44 -6.58
C ARG A 32 14.54 33.64 -7.54
N ARG A 33 13.54 34.51 -7.39
CA ARG A 33 13.57 35.87 -7.94
C ARG A 33 14.14 36.80 -6.88
N THR A 34 15.33 37.34 -7.09
CA THR A 34 15.80 38.51 -6.34
C THR A 34 16.17 39.62 -7.33
N ARG A 35 15.56 40.78 -7.10
CA ARG A 35 15.65 42.00 -7.91
C ARG A 35 17.08 42.55 -7.87
N ALA A 36 17.56 43.00 -9.03
CA ALA A 36 18.72 43.87 -9.15
C ALA A 36 18.45 45.19 -8.42
N ALA A 37 19.22 45.48 -7.37
CA ALA A 37 19.30 46.80 -6.76
C ALA A 37 20.60 47.46 -7.20
N ARG A 38 20.46 48.59 -7.89
CA ARG A 38 21.53 49.45 -8.40
C ARG A 38 22.52 49.84 -7.30
N LEU A 39 23.82 49.70 -7.59
CA LEU A 39 24.90 50.29 -6.79
C LEU A 39 24.78 51.82 -6.79
N VAL A 40 24.87 52.42 -5.60
CA VAL A 40 25.14 53.84 -5.42
C VAL A 40 26.45 53.94 -4.62
N PRO A 41 27.48 54.64 -5.09
CA PRO A 41 28.73 54.76 -4.35
C PRO A 41 28.57 55.79 -3.21
N PHE A 42 28.63 55.34 -1.97
CA PHE A 42 28.66 56.20 -0.79
C PHE A 42 30.11 56.66 -0.50
N PRO A 43 30.35 57.95 -0.17
CA PRO A 43 31.65 58.43 0.24
C PRO A 43 32.06 57.85 1.61
N PRO A 44 33.37 57.66 1.89
CA PRO A 44 33.81 57.02 3.13
C PRO A 44 33.68 58.02 4.29
N VAL A 45 32.65 57.85 5.11
CA VAL A 45 32.60 58.47 6.43
C VAL A 45 33.45 57.63 7.37
N VAL A 46 34.57 58.19 7.79
CA VAL A 46 35.44 57.64 8.83
C VAL A 46 34.66 57.68 10.14
N ILE A 47 34.21 56.53 10.63
CA ILE A 47 33.71 56.38 12.00
C ILE A 47 34.71 55.53 12.77
N ALA A 48 35.32 56.18 13.75
CA ALA A 48 36.26 55.60 14.69
C ALA A 48 35.58 54.53 15.57
N ALA A 49 36.43 53.59 15.98
CA ALA A 49 36.23 52.46 16.89
C ALA A 49 35.07 52.56 17.90
N ALA A 50 34.25 51.50 17.96
CA ALA A 50 34.07 50.65 19.15
C ALA A 50 33.05 49.53 18.87
N LEU A 51 33.28 48.37 19.50
CA LEU A 51 32.45 47.16 19.54
C LEU A 51 32.68 46.16 18.39
N THR A 52 33.83 45.48 18.43
CA THR A 52 33.92 44.07 17.99
C THR A 52 33.21 43.19 19.01
N ALA A 53 31.90 43.39 19.21
CA ALA A 53 31.11 42.39 19.93
C ALA A 53 31.01 41.17 18.99
N PRO A 54 31.51 39.99 19.36
CA PRO A 54 31.25 38.80 18.58
C PRO A 54 29.73 38.63 18.56
N VAL A 55 29.13 38.68 17.37
CA VAL A 55 27.74 38.29 17.20
C VAL A 55 27.70 36.80 17.58
N CYS A 56 27.24 36.52 18.80
CA CYS A 56 26.92 35.16 19.20
C CYS A 56 25.77 34.74 18.30
N VAL A 57 26.08 34.08 17.18
CA VAL A 57 25.10 33.22 16.52
C VAL A 57 24.88 32.10 17.52
N PRO A 58 23.70 31.98 18.17
CA PRO A 58 23.41 30.75 18.88
C PRO A 58 23.33 29.69 17.77
N THR A 59 24.43 28.96 17.59
CA THR A 59 24.39 27.66 16.93
C THR A 59 23.58 26.78 17.87
N VAL A 60 22.26 26.91 17.81
CA VAL A 60 21.37 25.88 18.32
C VAL A 60 21.67 24.70 17.41
N PRO A 61 22.30 23.61 17.89
CA PRO A 61 22.46 22.45 17.06
C PRO A 61 21.06 22.01 16.65
N THR A 62 20.72 22.22 15.38
CA THR A 62 19.50 21.65 14.77
C THR A 62 19.74 20.17 14.48
N ALA A 63 20.51 19.49 15.33
CA ALA A 63 20.40 18.06 15.46
C ALA A 63 19.09 17.85 16.20
N ARG A 64 18.03 17.46 15.49
CA ARG A 64 16.91 16.81 16.14
C ARG A 64 17.50 15.63 16.92
N GLN A 65 17.73 15.82 18.20
CA GLN A 65 17.97 14.72 19.11
C GLN A 65 16.63 14.04 19.23
N TYR A 66 16.39 13.07 18.35
CA TYR A 66 15.34 12.10 18.61
C TYR A 66 15.72 11.46 19.94
N PRO A 67 14.83 11.49 20.94
CA PRO A 67 15.03 10.66 22.12
C PRO A 67 15.30 9.23 21.62
N PRO A 68 16.16 8.46 22.31
CA PRO A 68 16.37 7.06 21.95
C PRO A 68 15.00 6.44 21.77
N ALA A 69 14.78 5.77 20.62
CA ALA A 69 13.50 5.16 20.29
C ALA A 69 13.06 4.34 21.49
N ASN A 70 12.07 4.85 22.23
CA ASN A 70 11.59 4.14 23.40
C ASN A 70 10.86 2.92 22.85
N PRO A 71 11.30 1.68 23.13
CA PRO A 71 10.64 0.47 22.64
C PRO A 71 9.18 0.40 23.11
N ASP A 72 8.83 1.14 24.17
CA ASP A 72 7.46 1.26 24.69
C ASP A 72 6.63 2.38 24.06
N THR A 73 7.07 2.98 22.93
CA THR A 73 6.22 3.91 22.16
C THR A 73 5.15 3.12 21.42
N ARG A 74 4.19 2.59 22.19
CA ARG A 74 3.03 1.87 21.70
C ARG A 74 2.16 2.80 20.87
N MET A 75 2.32 2.77 19.55
CA MET A 75 1.50 3.54 18.63
C MET A 75 0.14 2.82 18.48
N ARG A 76 -0.90 3.39 19.11
CA ARG A 76 -2.30 2.93 18.94
C ARG A 76 -3.01 3.89 17.99
N LEU A 77 -3.62 3.35 16.96
CA LEU A 77 -4.30 4.12 15.92
C LEU A 77 -5.81 3.89 16.03
N ASN A 78 -6.57 4.97 16.25
CA ASN A 78 -8.02 4.92 16.18
C ASN A 78 -8.49 5.90 15.09
N LEU A 79 -8.99 5.32 14.02
CA LEU A 79 -9.51 5.98 12.83
C LEU A 79 -10.91 5.44 12.48
N THR A 80 -11.66 5.01 13.50
CA THR A 80 -13.05 4.57 13.33
C THR A 80 -13.86 5.62 12.57
N GLY A 81 -14.51 5.21 11.49
CA GLY A 81 -15.33 6.07 10.63
C GLY A 81 -14.56 7.15 9.86
N ALA A 82 -13.22 7.13 9.85
CA ALA A 82 -12.42 8.12 9.14
C ALA A 82 -12.49 7.91 7.62
N THR A 83 -12.36 9.00 6.86
CA THR A 83 -12.05 8.94 5.43
C THR A 83 -10.55 9.18 5.25
N LEU A 84 -9.86 8.19 4.69
CA LEU A 84 -8.42 8.17 4.49
C LEU A 84 -8.15 8.15 2.99
N ILE A 85 -7.20 8.97 2.53
CA ILE A 85 -6.89 9.11 1.11
C ILE A 85 -5.44 8.67 0.91
N ASP A 86 -5.21 7.74 -0.02
CA ASP A 86 -3.88 7.19 -0.34
C ASP A 86 -3.12 6.83 0.95
N PHE A 87 -3.77 6.00 1.79
CA PHE A 87 -3.28 5.72 3.14
C PHE A 87 -2.11 4.73 3.08
N ASP A 88 -0.99 5.12 3.67
CA ASP A 88 0.24 4.35 3.69
C ASP A 88 0.65 4.07 5.14
N LEU A 89 0.70 2.79 5.48
CA LEU A 89 1.28 2.25 6.72
C LEU A 89 2.32 1.16 6.40
N ALA A 90 2.88 1.16 5.19
CA ALA A 90 3.85 0.16 4.77
C ALA A 90 5.06 0.14 5.69
N SER A 91 5.51 -1.06 6.08
CA SER A 91 6.57 -1.33 7.06
C SER A 91 6.35 -0.66 8.45
N GLY A 92 5.16 -0.09 8.70
CA GLY A 92 4.82 0.59 9.94
C GLY A 92 4.72 -0.38 11.12
N HIS A 93 4.97 0.11 12.33
CA HIS A 93 4.80 -0.68 13.56
C HIS A 93 3.78 0.00 14.45
N VAL A 94 2.63 -0.65 14.63
CA VAL A 94 1.56 -0.19 15.51
C VAL A 94 1.20 -1.29 16.49
N THR A 95 0.85 -0.89 17.70
CA THR A 95 0.41 -1.84 18.72
C THR A 95 -1.00 -2.30 18.40
N GLN A 96 -1.93 -1.37 18.23
CA GLN A 96 -3.34 -1.68 17.96
C GLN A 96 -3.87 -0.69 16.93
N ALA A 97 -4.70 -1.16 16.01
CA ALA A 97 -5.31 -0.31 15.00
C ALA A 97 -6.82 -0.56 14.89
N ASN A 98 -7.60 0.51 14.90
CA ASN A 98 -9.04 0.46 14.71
C ASN A 98 -9.44 1.36 13.55
N PHE A 99 -9.93 0.73 12.49
CA PHE A 99 -10.47 1.30 11.27
C PHE A 99 -11.93 0.87 11.05
N ASP A 100 -12.67 0.51 12.12
CA ASP A 100 -14.09 0.16 12.04
C ASP A 100 -14.83 1.21 11.21
N LYS A 101 -15.48 0.77 10.13
CA LYS A 101 -16.24 1.63 9.20
C LYS A 101 -15.45 2.77 8.55
N ALA A 102 -14.12 2.71 8.55
CA ALA A 102 -13.30 3.67 7.82
C ALA A 102 -13.52 3.51 6.30
N THR A 103 -13.33 4.59 5.56
CA THR A 103 -13.35 4.60 4.09
C THR A 103 -11.96 4.93 3.58
N PHE A 104 -11.35 4.01 2.84
CA PHE A 104 -10.09 4.19 2.15
C PHE A 104 -10.35 4.57 0.69
N ILE A 105 -9.99 5.79 0.34
CA ILE A 105 -10.10 6.34 -1.01
C ILE A 105 -8.71 6.27 -1.65
N GLY A 106 -8.62 5.62 -2.81
CA GLY A 106 -7.34 5.34 -3.46
C GLY A 106 -6.69 4.07 -2.91
N GLU A 107 -5.38 3.93 -3.16
CA GLU A 107 -4.62 2.75 -2.72
C GLU A 107 -4.44 2.79 -1.20
N ALA A 108 -4.62 1.63 -0.55
CA ALA A 108 -4.38 1.47 0.88
C ALA A 108 -3.27 0.43 1.10
N ASP A 109 -2.13 0.90 1.59
CA ASP A 109 -0.91 0.09 1.72
C ASP A 109 -0.63 -0.25 3.20
N PHE A 110 -0.64 -1.55 3.49
CA PHE A 110 -0.24 -2.13 4.77
C PHE A 110 0.84 -3.19 4.58
N ASP A 111 1.52 -3.21 3.44
CA ASP A 111 2.55 -4.20 3.15
C ASP A 111 3.68 -4.11 4.20
N GLU A 112 4.13 -5.26 4.69
CA GLU A 112 5.15 -5.41 5.74
C GLU A 112 4.81 -4.71 7.08
N ALA A 113 3.58 -4.20 7.26
CA ALA A 113 3.16 -3.57 8.49
C ALA A 113 3.10 -4.60 9.64
N THR A 114 3.48 -4.18 10.83
CA THR A 114 3.40 -5.00 12.05
C THR A 114 2.33 -4.46 12.99
N PHE A 115 1.36 -5.32 13.32
CA PHE A 115 0.32 -5.12 14.33
C PHE A 115 0.59 -6.06 15.50
N SER A 116 1.01 -5.51 16.64
CA SER A 116 1.39 -6.31 17.82
C SER A 116 0.20 -6.81 18.66
N GLU A 117 -0.97 -6.21 18.46
CA GLU A 117 -2.26 -6.58 19.04
C GLU A 117 -3.32 -6.56 17.91
N ASP A 118 -4.60 -6.40 18.26
CA ASP A 118 -5.71 -6.49 17.31
C ASP A 118 -5.70 -5.37 16.27
N ALA A 119 -6.07 -5.74 15.04
CA ALA A 119 -6.26 -4.84 13.91
C ALA A 119 -7.70 -5.01 13.38
N ASN A 120 -8.54 -3.99 13.62
CA ASN A 120 -9.94 -4.04 13.25
C ASN A 120 -10.22 -3.19 12.00
N PHE A 121 -10.72 -3.81 10.94
CA PHE A 121 -11.19 -3.22 9.69
C PHE A 121 -12.66 -3.58 9.40
N ASP A 122 -13.41 -4.03 10.42
CA ASP A 122 -14.80 -4.43 10.27
C ASP A 122 -15.64 -3.29 9.67
N GLY A 123 -16.48 -3.63 8.69
CA GLY A 123 -17.31 -2.67 7.97
C GLY A 123 -16.54 -1.59 7.19
N ALA A 124 -15.22 -1.67 7.05
CA ALA A 124 -14.44 -0.72 6.27
C ALA A 124 -14.78 -0.81 4.76
N ALA A 125 -14.60 0.30 4.05
CA ALA A 125 -14.80 0.37 2.61
C ALA A 125 -13.48 0.69 1.90
N PHE A 126 -13.10 -0.14 0.93
CA PHE A 126 -11.90 0.05 0.11
C PHE A 126 -12.32 0.36 -1.33
N THR A 127 -11.94 1.53 -1.84
CA THR A 127 -12.36 1.95 -3.18
C THR A 127 -11.46 1.39 -4.29
N GLU A 128 -10.18 1.17 -4.01
CA GLU A 128 -9.17 0.67 -4.95
C GLU A 128 -8.35 -0.46 -4.30
N GLY A 129 -7.16 -0.74 -4.83
CA GLY A 129 -6.26 -1.81 -4.39
C GLY A 129 -5.86 -1.71 -2.91
N VAL A 130 -5.70 -2.88 -2.29
CA VAL A 130 -5.30 -3.00 -0.87
C VAL A 130 -4.19 -4.03 -0.74
N GLY A 131 -3.10 -3.65 -0.07
CA GLY A 131 -1.96 -4.54 0.19
C GLY A 131 -1.86 -4.91 1.67
N PHE A 132 -1.82 -6.21 1.96
CA PHE A 132 -1.38 -6.77 3.25
C PHE A 132 -0.20 -7.74 3.06
N GLY A 133 0.56 -7.58 1.98
CA GLY A 133 1.69 -8.44 1.62
C GLY A 133 2.74 -8.44 2.72
N ALA A 134 3.07 -9.63 3.24
CA ALA A 134 4.01 -9.79 4.35
C ALA A 134 3.67 -8.99 5.63
N ALA A 135 2.43 -8.51 5.77
CA ALA A 135 1.98 -7.89 7.01
C ALA A 135 1.95 -8.93 8.14
N THR A 136 2.38 -8.53 9.33
CA THR A 136 2.44 -9.39 10.52
C THR A 136 1.35 -8.98 11.51
N PHE A 137 0.45 -9.91 11.83
CA PHE A 137 -0.59 -9.74 12.85
C PHE A 137 -0.31 -10.69 14.00
N THR A 138 -0.07 -10.15 15.19
CA THR A 138 0.10 -10.97 16.42
C THR A 138 -1.23 -11.16 17.16
N GLY A 139 -2.15 -10.20 17.02
CA GLY A 139 -3.53 -10.30 17.51
C GLY A 139 -4.52 -10.67 16.41
N ASP A 140 -5.80 -10.52 16.71
CA ASP A 140 -6.87 -10.82 15.75
C ASP A 140 -6.96 -9.75 14.67
N VAL A 141 -7.18 -10.20 13.42
CA VAL A 141 -7.50 -9.34 12.28
C VAL A 141 -8.97 -9.49 11.89
N GLY A 142 -9.72 -8.41 12.05
CA GLY A 142 -11.13 -8.32 11.67
C GLY A 142 -11.29 -7.59 10.34
N LEU A 143 -11.91 -8.24 9.35
CA LEU A 143 -12.32 -7.65 8.06
C LEU A 143 -13.82 -7.95 7.81
N GLY A 144 -14.57 -8.24 8.88
CA GLY A 144 -15.95 -8.70 8.82
C GLY A 144 -16.85 -7.63 8.25
N GLY A 145 -17.58 -7.96 7.18
CA GLY A 145 -18.48 -7.03 6.52
C GLY A 145 -17.78 -5.85 5.82
N ALA A 146 -16.45 -5.89 5.69
CA ALA A 146 -15.73 -4.96 4.86
C ALA A 146 -16.14 -5.12 3.39
N VAL A 147 -16.14 -4.01 2.66
CA VAL A 147 -16.62 -3.91 1.28
C VAL A 147 -15.49 -3.43 0.38
N VAL A 148 -15.35 -4.10 -0.77
CA VAL A 148 -14.45 -3.70 -1.85
C VAL A 148 -15.29 -3.21 -3.01
N VAL A 149 -15.12 -1.93 -3.34
CA VAL A 149 -15.89 -1.26 -4.40
C VAL A 149 -15.38 -1.63 -5.79
N ASN A 150 -14.06 -1.75 -5.94
CA ASN A 150 -13.42 -2.14 -7.18
C ASN A 150 -12.77 -3.53 -7.04
N PRO A 151 -13.53 -4.64 -7.18
CA PRO A 151 -12.98 -5.99 -7.03
C PRO A 151 -12.00 -6.40 -8.12
N ALA A 152 -11.88 -5.61 -9.20
CA ALA A 152 -10.94 -5.87 -10.29
C ALA A 152 -9.54 -5.30 -10.01
N ALA A 153 -9.38 -4.49 -8.96
CA ALA A 153 -8.07 -4.03 -8.52
C ALA A 153 -7.25 -5.20 -7.93
N GLN A 154 -5.94 -4.98 -7.80
CA GLN A 154 -5.08 -5.96 -7.15
C GLN A 154 -5.26 -5.82 -5.63
N HIS A 155 -5.56 -6.94 -4.99
CA HIS A 155 -5.69 -7.02 -3.53
C HIS A 155 -4.88 -8.19 -2.99
N VAL A 156 -4.25 -7.99 -1.85
CA VAL A 156 -3.62 -9.04 -1.05
C VAL A 156 -4.27 -9.01 0.31
N TRP A 157 -4.99 -10.08 0.67
CA TRP A 157 -5.68 -10.18 1.96
C TRP A 157 -4.85 -10.94 2.99
N PRO A 158 -5.03 -10.68 4.29
CA PRO A 158 -4.45 -11.51 5.34
C PRO A 158 -4.93 -12.96 5.21
N GLU A 159 -4.15 -13.89 5.75
CA GLU A 159 -4.51 -15.32 5.73
C GLU A 159 -5.91 -15.58 6.31
N GLY A 160 -6.66 -16.49 5.68
CA GLY A 160 -8.02 -16.84 6.10
C GLY A 160 -9.09 -15.83 5.69
N TRP A 161 -8.75 -14.79 4.92
CA TRP A 161 -9.72 -13.87 4.33
C TRP A 161 -9.73 -13.99 2.81
N ARG A 162 -10.94 -14.04 2.23
CA ARG A 162 -11.14 -14.10 0.79
C ARG A 162 -12.19 -13.11 0.33
N LEU A 163 -12.06 -12.69 -0.92
CA LEU A 163 -13.03 -11.83 -1.58
C LEU A 163 -14.17 -12.67 -2.17
N GLU A 164 -15.40 -12.35 -1.78
CA GLU A 164 -16.61 -12.90 -2.36
C GLU A 164 -17.30 -11.82 -3.18
N THR A 165 -17.29 -11.98 -4.50
CA THR A 165 -17.94 -11.06 -5.42
C THR A 165 -19.43 -11.36 -5.50
N THR A 166 -20.25 -10.33 -5.33
CA THR A 166 -21.68 -10.43 -5.57
C THR A 166 -21.98 -10.24 -7.06
N PRO A 167 -23.13 -10.75 -7.55
CA PRO A 167 -23.57 -10.50 -8.93
C PRO A 167 -23.75 -9.02 -9.27
N GLU A 168 -23.89 -8.15 -8.25
CA GLU A 168 -24.08 -6.70 -8.39
C GLU A 168 -22.76 -5.95 -8.65
N GLY A 169 -21.63 -6.65 -8.68
CA GLY A 169 -20.31 -6.06 -8.95
C GLY A 169 -19.61 -5.48 -7.71
N THR A 170 -20.27 -5.52 -6.56
CA THR A 170 -19.64 -5.22 -5.25
C THR A 170 -19.08 -6.51 -4.66
N ALA A 171 -18.01 -6.43 -3.89
CA ALA A 171 -17.45 -7.60 -3.21
C ALA A 171 -17.35 -7.40 -1.69
N HIS A 172 -17.54 -8.49 -0.96
CA HIS A 172 -17.45 -8.53 0.50
C HIS A 172 -16.33 -9.47 0.91
N LEU A 173 -15.69 -9.18 2.05
CA LEU A 173 -14.72 -10.08 2.63
C LEU A 173 -15.39 -11.09 3.55
N ALA A 174 -15.07 -12.36 3.30
CA ALA A 174 -15.52 -13.48 4.10
C ALA A 174 -14.31 -14.23 4.64
N ARG A 175 -14.47 -14.78 5.84
CA ARG A 175 -13.48 -15.70 6.40
C ARG A 175 -13.58 -17.02 5.65
N GLU A 176 -12.45 -17.54 5.18
CA GLU A 176 -12.38 -18.88 4.64
C GLU A 176 -12.68 -19.85 5.79
N GLU A 177 -13.86 -20.47 5.77
CA GLU A 177 -14.16 -21.57 6.67
C GLU A 177 -13.24 -22.72 6.28
N THR A 178 -12.30 -23.06 7.17
CA THR A 178 -11.61 -24.34 7.12
C THR A 178 -12.66 -25.44 7.32
N ASP A 179 -13.24 -25.92 6.20
CA ASP A 179 -14.07 -27.11 6.19
C ASP A 179 -13.27 -28.24 6.84
N GLY A 180 -13.86 -28.84 7.88
CA GLY A 180 -13.27 -29.95 8.58
C GLY A 180 -12.99 -31.10 7.60
N GLY A 181 -11.81 -31.70 7.71
CA GLY A 181 -11.42 -32.89 6.93
C GLY A 181 -12.45 -34.04 6.98
N PRO A 182 -12.27 -35.03 6.10
CA PRO A 182 -13.31 -35.56 5.22
C PRO A 182 -14.38 -36.37 5.96
N ALA A 183 -15.63 -36.16 5.57
CA ALA A 183 -16.68 -37.15 5.70
C ALA A 183 -16.27 -38.41 4.91
N THR A 184 -15.70 -39.41 5.58
CA THR A 184 -15.62 -40.77 5.05
C THR A 184 -17.04 -41.32 4.96
N GLY A 185 -17.69 -41.05 3.82
CA GLY A 185 -18.83 -41.81 3.34
C GLY A 185 -18.38 -43.25 3.14
N SER A 186 -18.65 -44.09 4.14
CA SER A 186 -18.45 -45.53 4.07
C SER A 186 -19.48 -46.10 3.10
N LEU A 187 -19.07 -46.25 1.83
CA LEU A 187 -19.80 -46.98 0.81
C LEU A 187 -18.87 -48.03 0.21
N THR A 188 -18.70 -49.14 0.93
CA THR A 188 -18.33 -50.41 0.31
C THR A 188 -19.35 -51.45 0.73
N GLY A 189 -20.41 -51.55 -0.07
CA GLY A 189 -21.16 -52.78 -0.18
C GLY A 189 -20.25 -53.84 -0.79
N SER A 190 -19.97 -54.90 -0.05
CA SER A 190 -19.49 -56.16 -0.61
C SER A 190 -20.11 -57.29 0.19
N GLY A 191 -21.10 -57.93 -0.40
CA GLY A 191 -21.74 -59.11 0.15
C GLY A 191 -20.73 -60.25 0.32
N GLY A 192 -20.74 -60.85 1.50
CA GLY A 192 -20.15 -62.17 1.73
C GLY A 192 -21.28 -63.20 1.83
N PRO A 193 -21.28 -64.28 1.04
CA PRO A 193 -22.16 -65.41 1.31
C PRO A 193 -21.63 -66.23 2.49
N THR A 194 -22.48 -66.31 3.52
CA THR A 194 -22.72 -67.38 4.48
C THR A 194 -21.82 -68.63 4.38
N ALA A 195 -21.07 -68.87 5.45
CA ALA A 195 -20.54 -70.18 5.80
C ALA A 195 -21.23 -70.69 7.08
N VAL A 196 -21.83 -71.88 7.02
CA VAL A 196 -22.20 -72.71 8.17
C VAL A 196 -22.14 -74.18 7.71
N PRO A 197 -21.87 -75.12 8.65
CA PRO A 197 -20.68 -75.95 8.72
C PRO A 197 -20.66 -77.16 7.77
#